data_AF-A0A7Y5MFK4-F1
#
_entry.id   AF-A0A7Y5MFK4-F1
#
_cell.length_a   1.000
_cell.length_b   1.000
_cell.length_c   1.000
_cell.angle_alpha   90.00
_cell.angle_beta   90.00
_cell.angle_gamma   90.00
#
_symmetry.space_group_name_H-M   'P 1'
#
loop_
_entity.id
_entity.type
_entity.pdbx_description
1 polymer ?
#
loop_
_entity_poly.entity_id
_entity_poly.type
_entity_poly.pdbx_seq_one_letter_code
_entity_poly.pdbx_strand_id
1 'polypeptide(L)'
;MKHSFGFLIVWALISTGCNNPAGSENFSPVFYGTVVDSQGNPVQNVDVHYIYSVPSSSPDKMQKKNSTIHIMFSVAKRSKVSLSIVRYFRNDSLKTIVNDTLEAGQYSYQADISTFTNGVYVYRLIIDTTKTEKVFFYLNPDRSTLLQAEPLTRTDANGDFSIPYELFGFHLPMIRTNEQGATIDTAFISTSIELLLNKPGYNVFTRSVTVDIKKETHLTFTMVSQ
;
A
#
# COMPACT_ATOMS: atom_id res chain seq x y z
N MET A 1 -64.82 -46.07 -19.10
CA MET A 1 -64.05 -46.74 -18.03
C MET A 1 -62.74 -45.99 -17.87
N LYS A 2 -62.46 -45.44 -16.69
CA LYS A 2 -61.33 -44.55 -16.42
C LYS A 2 -60.03 -45.35 -16.36
N HIS A 3 -59.06 -45.04 -17.22
CA HIS A 3 -57.67 -45.44 -17.03
C HIS A 3 -56.84 -44.21 -16.65
N SER A 4 -56.45 -44.17 -15.37
CA SER A 4 -55.51 -43.19 -14.82
C SER A 4 -54.12 -43.47 -15.38
N PHE A 5 -53.56 -42.49 -16.08
CA PHE A 5 -52.17 -42.46 -16.49
C PHE A 5 -51.35 -41.86 -15.35
N GLY A 6 -50.63 -42.70 -14.60
CA GLY A 6 -49.74 -42.28 -13.53
C GLY A 6 -48.42 -41.77 -14.12
N PHE A 7 -48.17 -40.47 -13.99
CA PHE A 7 -46.91 -39.84 -14.38
C PHE A 7 -45.94 -39.92 -13.19
N LEU A 8 -44.97 -40.84 -13.27
CA LEU A 8 -43.91 -41.00 -12.27
C LEU A 8 -42.78 -40.01 -12.58
N ILE A 9 -42.77 -38.85 -11.93
CA ILE A 9 -41.66 -37.89 -12.03
C ILE A 9 -40.57 -38.35 -11.05
N VAL A 10 -39.53 -38.98 -11.58
CA VAL A 10 -38.30 -39.29 -10.84
C VAL A 10 -37.45 -38.02 -10.77
N TRP A 11 -37.49 -37.34 -9.61
CA TRP A 11 -36.52 -36.30 -9.27
C TRP A 11 -35.20 -36.97 -8.88
N ALA A 12 -34.27 -37.09 -9.83
CA ALA A 12 -32.88 -37.42 -9.54
C ALA A 12 -32.18 -36.16 -9.01
N LEU A 13 -32.12 -36.03 -7.67
CA LEU A 13 -31.24 -35.08 -6.99
C LEU A 13 -29.80 -35.57 -7.17
N ILE A 14 -29.11 -35.07 -8.20
CA ILE A 14 -27.67 -35.19 -8.32
C ILE A 14 -27.06 -34.18 -7.36
N SER A 15 -26.91 -34.56 -6.09
CA SER A 15 -26.09 -33.81 -5.14
C SER A 15 -24.62 -34.03 -5.49
N THR A 16 -24.09 -33.26 -6.46
CA THR A 16 -22.65 -33.10 -6.61
C THR A 16 -22.14 -32.28 -5.44
N GLY A 17 -21.83 -32.97 -4.33
CA GLY A 17 -21.04 -32.41 -3.25
C GLY A 17 -19.63 -32.16 -3.76
N CYS A 18 -19.37 -30.94 -4.24
CA CYS A 18 -18.03 -30.45 -4.44
C CYS A 18 -17.35 -30.32 -3.06
N ASN A 19 -16.78 -31.42 -2.56
CA ASN A 19 -15.76 -31.40 -1.52
C ASN A 19 -14.44 -30.90 -2.11
N ASN A 20 -14.44 -29.67 -2.63
CA ASN A 20 -13.19 -28.93 -2.65
C ASN A 20 -13.02 -28.42 -1.23
N PRO A 21 -12.04 -28.90 -0.44
CA PRO A 21 -11.73 -28.22 0.80
C PRO A 21 -11.49 -26.77 0.40
N ALA A 22 -12.29 -25.85 0.94
CA ALA A 22 -12.02 -24.43 0.80
C ALA A 22 -10.58 -24.26 1.25
N GLY A 23 -9.67 -24.05 0.28
CA GLY A 23 -8.29 -23.76 0.58
C GLY A 23 -8.36 -22.58 1.54
N SER A 24 -7.79 -22.74 2.72
CA SER A 24 -7.80 -21.67 3.72
C SER A 24 -7.27 -20.42 3.01
N GLU A 25 -8.15 -19.47 2.75
CA GLU A 25 -7.77 -18.16 2.27
C GLU A 25 -6.88 -17.62 3.39
N ASN A 26 -5.57 -17.68 3.17
CA ASN A 26 -4.59 -17.13 4.10
C ASN A 26 -4.76 -15.62 3.99
N PHE A 27 -5.67 -15.07 4.80
CA PHE A 27 -5.78 -13.64 4.98
C PHE A 27 -4.43 -13.13 5.45
N SER A 28 -3.90 -12.14 4.75
CA SER A 28 -2.70 -11.46 5.22
C SER A 28 -3.01 -10.79 6.55
N PRO A 29 -2.17 -10.99 7.57
CA PRO A 29 -2.36 -10.34 8.85
C PRO A 29 -2.45 -8.80 8.72
N VAL A 30 -3.27 -8.21 9.57
CA VAL A 30 -3.62 -6.79 9.53
C VAL A 30 -3.16 -6.09 10.80
N PHE A 31 -2.73 -4.84 10.67
CA PHE A 31 -2.52 -3.92 11.76
C PHE A 31 -3.82 -3.18 12.06
N TYR A 32 -4.39 -3.39 13.23
CA TYR A 32 -5.55 -2.64 13.72
C TYR A 32 -5.11 -1.62 14.77
N GLY A 33 -5.63 -0.41 14.63
CA GLY A 33 -5.43 0.65 15.60
C GLY A 33 -6.73 1.37 15.93
N THR A 34 -6.91 1.70 17.20
CA THR A 34 -8.01 2.54 17.70
C THR A 34 -7.42 3.79 18.32
N VAL A 35 -7.94 4.96 17.98
CA VAL A 35 -7.49 6.25 18.51
C VAL A 35 -8.59 6.87 19.35
N VAL A 36 -8.24 7.20 20.61
CA VAL A 36 -9.14 7.83 21.58
C VAL A 36 -8.54 9.12 22.15
N ASP A 37 -9.37 9.99 22.72
CA ASP A 37 -8.94 11.15 23.49
C ASP A 37 -8.62 10.76 24.96
N SER A 38 -8.26 11.74 25.80
CA SER A 38 -7.94 11.50 27.20
C SER A 38 -9.14 11.08 28.07
N GLN A 39 -10.36 11.22 27.56
CA GLN A 39 -11.60 10.76 28.17
C GLN A 39 -12.04 9.38 27.64
N GLY A 40 -11.32 8.82 26.67
CA GLY A 40 -11.65 7.54 26.04
C GLY A 40 -12.66 7.63 24.90
N ASN A 41 -13.02 8.84 24.44
CA ASN A 41 -13.90 8.98 23.28
C ASN A 41 -13.12 8.73 21.98
N PRO A 42 -13.75 8.15 20.96
CA PRO A 42 -13.10 7.90 19.67
C PRO A 42 -12.72 9.19 18.95
N VAL A 43 -11.54 9.20 18.34
CA VAL A 43 -11.04 10.33 17.55
C VAL A 43 -11.04 9.96 16.06
N GLN A 44 -12.05 10.45 15.35
CA GLN A 44 -12.23 10.23 13.90
C GLN A 44 -11.27 11.08 13.05
N ASN A 45 -11.05 10.67 11.79
CA ASN A 45 -10.25 11.40 10.80
C ASN A 45 -8.83 11.77 11.31
N VAL A 46 -8.18 10.87 12.02
CA VAL A 46 -6.76 10.97 12.40
C VAL A 46 -5.95 10.45 11.22
N ASP A 47 -5.03 11.27 10.72
CA ASP A 47 -4.11 10.89 9.66
C ASP A 47 -3.03 9.96 10.22
N VAL A 48 -2.90 8.77 9.61
CA VAL A 48 -1.93 7.75 10.03
C VAL A 48 -0.77 7.70 9.04
N HIS A 49 0.43 7.93 9.56
CA HIS A 49 1.69 7.81 8.84
C HIS A 49 2.62 6.85 9.57
N TYR A 50 3.70 6.46 8.89
CA TYR A 50 4.77 5.71 9.53
C TYR A 50 6.14 6.14 9.02
N ILE A 51 7.16 5.96 9.84
CA ILE A 51 8.57 6.02 9.47
C ILE A 51 9.14 4.63 9.68
N TYR A 52 9.91 4.14 8.72
CA TYR A 52 10.56 2.85 8.82
C TYR A 52 12.07 3.01 8.79
N SER A 53 12.75 2.06 9.43
CA SER A 53 14.19 1.90 9.29
C SER A 53 14.47 0.83 8.25
N VAL A 54 15.56 1.01 7.51
CA VAL A 54 16.16 -0.04 6.69
C VAL A 54 17.48 -0.38 7.35
N PRO A 55 17.58 -1.54 8.03
CA PRO A 55 18.84 -2.01 8.57
C PRO A 55 19.82 -2.09 7.42
N SER A 56 20.88 -1.30 7.46
CA SER A 56 21.87 -1.32 6.40
C SER A 56 23.29 -1.15 6.92
N SER A 57 24.23 -1.73 6.20
CA SER A 57 25.67 -1.57 6.43
C SER A 57 26.20 -0.17 6.09
N SER A 58 25.35 0.75 5.60
CA SER A 58 25.75 2.10 5.17
C SER A 58 24.58 3.10 5.32
N PRO A 59 24.25 3.50 6.58
CA PRO A 59 23.08 4.32 6.89
C PRO A 59 23.08 5.72 6.23
N ASP A 60 24.26 6.30 5.98
CA ASP A 60 24.40 7.68 5.47
C ASP A 60 23.99 7.84 3.99
N LYS A 61 23.89 6.74 3.24
CA LYS A 61 23.59 6.79 1.79
C LYS A 61 22.10 6.71 1.46
N MET A 62 21.23 6.56 2.46
CA MET A 62 19.79 6.43 2.25
C MET A 62 19.00 7.74 2.37
N GLN A 63 19.63 8.83 2.80
CA GLN A 63 18.90 10.04 3.25
C GLN A 63 18.82 11.19 2.24
N LYS A 64 19.13 10.98 0.96
CA LYS A 64 18.80 12.02 -0.02
C LYS A 64 17.28 12.03 -0.24
N LYS A 65 16.62 13.07 0.29
CA LYS A 65 15.25 13.45 -0.05
C LYS A 65 15.16 13.66 -1.56
N ASN A 66 14.86 12.60 -2.30
CA ASN A 66 14.52 12.70 -3.70
C ASN A 66 13.01 12.56 -3.84
N SER A 67 12.32 13.70 -3.88
CA SER A 67 10.89 13.76 -4.13
C SER A 67 10.55 13.74 -5.61
N THR A 68 11.52 13.56 -6.52
CA THR A 68 11.26 13.48 -7.96
C THR A 68 11.71 12.13 -8.50
N ILE A 69 10.80 11.42 -9.14
CA ILE A 69 11.12 10.20 -9.88
C ILE A 69 11.23 10.48 -11.37
N HIS A 70 12.20 9.86 -12.02
CA HIS A 70 12.39 9.91 -13.47
C HIS A 70 12.01 8.55 -14.06
N ILE A 71 11.09 8.54 -15.01
CA ILE A 71 10.58 7.33 -15.64
C ILE A 71 10.82 7.43 -17.14
N MET A 72 11.54 6.46 -17.68
CA MET A 72 11.83 6.36 -19.11
C MET A 72 11.22 5.08 -19.69
N PHE A 73 10.59 5.20 -20.85
CA PHE A 73 10.04 4.06 -21.58
C PHE A 73 9.98 4.31 -23.08
N SER A 74 9.85 3.24 -23.86
CA SER A 74 9.70 3.29 -25.31
C SER A 74 8.31 2.86 -25.74
N VAL A 75 7.84 3.45 -26.84
CA VAL A 75 6.59 3.11 -27.51
C VAL A 75 6.95 2.71 -28.94
N ALA A 76 6.66 1.48 -29.33
CA ALA A 76 7.10 0.93 -30.62
C ALA A 76 6.26 1.39 -31.82
N LYS A 77 4.99 1.74 -31.58
CA LYS A 77 4.00 2.21 -32.57
C LYS A 77 2.99 3.09 -31.85
N ARG A 78 2.17 3.83 -32.60
CA ARG A 78 1.08 4.62 -32.00
C ARG A 78 0.19 3.75 -31.11
N SER A 79 0.16 4.02 -29.81
CA SER A 79 -0.47 3.18 -28.79
C SER A 79 -1.14 4.02 -27.70
N LYS A 80 -2.18 3.46 -27.05
CA LYS A 80 -2.75 4.07 -25.84
C LYS A 80 -1.81 3.78 -24.67
N VAL A 81 -1.37 4.83 -23.99
CA VAL A 81 -0.42 4.75 -22.88
C VAL A 81 -1.06 5.30 -21.61
N SER A 82 -0.98 4.52 -20.53
CA SER A 82 -1.31 4.94 -19.18
C SER A 82 -0.10 4.72 -18.28
N LEU A 83 0.40 5.80 -17.67
CA LEU A 83 1.45 5.76 -16.66
C LEU A 83 0.90 6.37 -15.37
N SER A 84 0.87 5.57 -14.31
CA SER A 84 0.35 5.99 -13.01
C SER A 84 1.20 5.45 -11.87
N ILE A 85 1.18 6.12 -10.74
CA ILE A 85 1.73 5.62 -9.48
C ILE A 85 0.58 5.17 -8.57
N VAL A 86 0.73 3.98 -7.99
CA VAL A 86 -0.19 3.39 -7.00
C VAL A 86 0.59 3.02 -5.74
N ARG A 87 -0.08 2.90 -4.60
CA ARG A 87 0.52 2.23 -3.43
C ARG A 87 0.67 0.75 -3.74
N TYR A 88 1.72 0.13 -3.24
CA TYR A 88 1.85 -1.33 -3.28
C TYR A 88 0.61 -1.97 -2.66
N PHE A 89 0.17 -3.12 -3.19
CA PHE A 89 -1.04 -3.84 -2.73
C PHE A 89 -2.39 -3.09 -2.88
N ARG A 90 -2.41 -1.89 -3.46
CA ARG A 90 -3.65 -1.19 -3.83
C ARG A 90 -3.74 -0.98 -5.34
N ASN A 91 -4.96 -0.89 -5.84
CA ASN A 91 -5.23 -0.57 -7.25
C ASN A 91 -5.54 0.90 -7.50
N ASP A 92 -5.81 1.67 -6.45
CA ASP A 92 -6.15 3.08 -6.55
C ASP A 92 -4.93 3.90 -6.96
N SER A 93 -5.09 4.70 -8.02
CA SER A 93 -4.05 5.61 -8.47
C SER A 93 -3.92 6.79 -7.52
N LEU A 94 -2.71 7.01 -7.03
CA LEU A 94 -2.36 8.24 -6.32
C LEU A 94 -2.05 9.37 -7.29
N LYS A 95 -1.42 9.03 -8.41
CA LYS A 95 -1.02 10.02 -9.42
C LYS A 95 -1.04 9.41 -10.81
N THR A 96 -1.74 10.05 -11.73
CA THR A 96 -1.65 9.75 -13.17
C THR A 96 -0.67 10.73 -13.80
N ILE A 97 0.38 10.20 -14.45
CA ILE A 97 1.43 10.97 -15.12
C ILE A 97 1.10 11.12 -16.60
N VAL A 98 0.63 10.03 -17.22
CA VAL A 98 0.23 9.98 -18.63
C VAL A 98 -1.05 9.18 -18.75
N ASN A 99 -1.98 9.63 -19.57
CA ASN A 99 -3.14 8.84 -20.00
C ASN A 99 -3.58 9.28 -21.40
N ASP A 100 -2.76 9.01 -22.41
CA ASP A 100 -2.93 9.55 -23.76
C ASP A 100 -2.53 8.53 -24.83
N THR A 101 -2.82 8.80 -26.10
CA THR A 101 -2.28 8.07 -27.23
C THR A 101 -0.95 8.71 -27.64
N LEU A 102 0.13 7.95 -27.54
CA LEU A 102 1.47 8.41 -27.89
C LEU A 102 1.91 7.79 -29.22
N GLU A 103 2.70 8.53 -29.99
CA GLU A 103 3.35 8.03 -31.21
C GLU A 103 4.52 7.10 -30.87
N ALA A 104 5.10 6.46 -31.90
CA ALA A 104 6.33 5.70 -31.71
C ALA A 104 7.48 6.62 -31.28
N GLY A 105 8.22 6.24 -30.23
CA GLY A 105 9.30 7.06 -29.70
C GLY A 105 9.83 6.65 -28.33
N GLN A 106 10.76 7.44 -27.82
CA GLN A 106 11.30 7.35 -26.46
C GLN A 106 10.73 8.49 -25.63
N TYR A 107 10.28 8.18 -24.43
CA TYR A 107 9.64 9.14 -23.53
C TYR A 107 10.35 9.18 -22.18
N SER A 108 10.44 10.38 -21.61
CA SER A 108 10.99 10.63 -20.28
C SER A 108 10.06 11.56 -19.53
N TYR A 109 9.52 11.07 -18.41
CA TYR A 109 8.63 11.83 -17.54
C TYR A 109 9.25 11.99 -16.16
N GLN A 110 8.92 13.12 -15.53
CA GLN A 110 9.24 13.39 -14.12
C GLN A 110 7.95 13.48 -13.33
N ALA A 111 7.96 12.92 -12.12
CA ALA A 111 6.84 13.06 -11.20
C ALA A 111 7.32 13.48 -9.82
N ASP A 112 6.75 14.58 -9.33
CA ASP A 112 6.90 14.99 -7.95
C ASP A 112 6.03 14.10 -7.04
N ILE A 113 6.65 13.48 -6.05
CA ILE A 113 6.06 12.61 -5.03
C ILE A 113 6.27 13.20 -3.63
N SER A 114 6.53 14.51 -3.52
CA SER A 114 6.72 15.23 -2.25
C SER A 114 5.51 15.14 -1.31
N THR A 115 4.32 14.94 -1.85
CA THR A 115 3.06 14.79 -1.08
C THR A 115 2.81 13.35 -0.64
N PHE A 116 3.67 12.39 -0.98
CA PHE A 116 3.45 11.00 -0.62
C PHE A 116 3.93 10.75 0.82
N THR A 117 3.20 9.94 1.59
CA THR A 117 3.73 9.42 2.85
C THR A 117 4.80 8.34 2.58
N ASN A 118 5.52 7.92 3.61
CA ASN A 118 6.45 6.81 3.49
C ASN A 118 5.76 5.53 3.04
N GLY A 119 6.47 4.72 2.26
CA GLY A 119 6.10 3.35 1.99
C GLY A 119 6.53 2.82 0.64
N VAL A 120 5.83 1.78 0.20
CA VAL A 120 6.14 1.07 -1.04
C VAL A 120 5.14 1.42 -2.11
N TYR A 121 5.65 1.74 -3.30
CA TYR A 121 4.87 2.22 -4.42
C TYR A 121 5.20 1.45 -5.68
N VAL A 122 4.28 1.50 -6.64
CA VAL A 122 4.45 0.91 -7.95
C VAL A 122 4.16 1.97 -8.99
N TYR A 123 5.09 2.22 -9.90
CA TYR A 123 4.69 2.85 -11.16
C TYR A 123 4.23 1.76 -12.13
N ARG A 124 3.04 1.95 -12.66
CA ARG A 124 2.33 1.04 -13.55
C ARG A 124 2.25 1.70 -14.92
N LEU A 125 2.95 1.11 -15.88
CA LEU A 125 2.92 1.48 -17.29
C LEU A 125 2.06 0.46 -18.04
N ILE A 126 1.04 0.95 -18.73
CA ILE A 126 0.20 0.16 -19.63
C ILE A 126 0.35 0.75 -21.02
N ILE A 127 0.80 -0.06 -21.98
CA ILE A 127 0.86 0.29 -23.40
C ILE A 127 -0.07 -0.68 -24.14
N ASP A 128 -1.18 -0.16 -24.66
CA ASP A 128 -2.33 -0.93 -25.13
C ASP A 128 -2.80 -1.94 -24.06
N THR A 129 -2.47 -3.22 -24.22
CA THR A 129 -2.82 -4.29 -23.25
C THR A 129 -1.63 -4.76 -22.42
N THR A 130 -0.41 -4.32 -22.75
CA THR A 130 0.81 -4.77 -22.07
C THR A 130 1.02 -3.96 -20.81
N LYS A 131 1.04 -4.64 -19.67
CA LYS A 131 1.26 -4.05 -18.34
C LYS A 131 2.68 -4.32 -17.87
N THR A 132 3.39 -3.26 -17.47
CA THR A 132 4.69 -3.32 -16.79
C THR A 132 4.58 -2.60 -15.46
N GLU A 133 5.06 -3.22 -14.39
CA GLU A 133 5.08 -2.66 -13.05
C GLU A 133 6.50 -2.69 -12.49
N LYS A 134 6.86 -1.62 -11.78
CA LYS A 134 8.15 -1.49 -11.10
C LYS A 134 7.92 -0.91 -9.72
N VAL A 135 8.44 -1.62 -8.73
CA VAL A 135 8.35 -1.26 -7.32
C VAL A 135 9.43 -0.24 -6.99
N PHE A 136 9.09 0.76 -6.19
CA PHE A 136 10.05 1.67 -5.59
C PHE A 136 9.65 1.98 -4.15
N PHE A 137 10.63 2.39 -3.36
CA PHE A 137 10.49 2.70 -1.95
C PHE A 137 10.66 4.19 -1.74
N TYR A 138 9.77 4.80 -0.96
CA TYR A 138 9.86 6.21 -0.62
C TYR A 138 9.95 6.37 0.89
N LEU A 139 11.03 7.02 1.33
CA LEU A 139 11.30 7.35 2.72
C LEU A 139 11.62 8.84 2.84
N ASN A 140 10.81 9.50 3.64
CA ASN A 140 10.97 10.86 4.11
C ASN A 140 11.04 10.82 5.65
N PRO A 141 12.24 10.99 6.24
CA PRO A 141 12.41 10.94 7.69
C PRO A 141 11.97 12.24 8.38
N ASP A 142 11.74 13.33 7.63
CA ASP A 142 11.31 14.60 8.18
C ASP A 142 9.83 14.57 8.52
N ARG A 143 9.55 14.42 9.81
CA ARG A 143 8.19 14.38 10.37
C ARG A 143 7.36 15.57 9.95
N SER A 144 7.93 16.78 9.91
CA SER A 144 7.17 18.00 9.61
C SER A 144 6.56 17.95 8.20
N THR A 145 7.33 17.45 7.24
CA THR A 145 6.85 17.25 5.87
C THR A 145 5.91 16.06 5.75
N LEU A 146 6.13 15.00 6.53
CA LEU A 146 5.26 13.82 6.53
C LEU A 146 3.84 14.15 7.01
N LEU A 147 3.71 15.05 7.99
CA LEU A 147 2.43 15.54 8.51
C LEU A 147 1.61 16.35 7.48
N GLN A 148 2.23 16.77 6.37
CA GLN A 148 1.57 17.46 5.26
C GLN A 148 1.31 16.53 4.06
N ALA A 149 1.78 15.28 4.13
CA ALA A 149 1.63 14.30 3.07
C ALA A 149 0.25 13.64 3.09
N GLU A 150 -0.13 12.96 2.01
CA GLU A 150 -1.29 12.10 1.98
C GLU A 150 -1.09 10.90 2.92
N PRO A 151 -1.96 10.71 3.92
CA PRO A 151 -1.78 9.66 4.92
C PRO A 151 -1.90 8.28 4.31
N LEU A 152 -1.35 7.28 5.02
CA LEU A 152 -1.48 5.89 4.62
C LEU A 152 -2.93 5.42 4.77
N THR A 153 -3.59 5.86 5.85
CA THR A 153 -5.01 5.64 6.14
C THR A 153 -5.52 6.72 7.11
N ARG A 154 -6.82 6.75 7.35
CA ARG A 154 -7.46 7.61 8.35
C ARG A 154 -8.33 6.78 9.29
N THR A 155 -8.50 7.25 10.52
CA THR A 155 -9.50 6.67 11.41
C THR A 155 -10.92 6.95 10.93
N ASP A 156 -11.81 5.98 11.12
CA ASP A 156 -13.24 6.10 10.85
C ASP A 156 -13.99 6.81 12.01
N ALA A 157 -15.33 6.75 11.99
CA ALA A 157 -16.18 7.37 13.01
C ALA A 157 -16.01 6.77 14.42
N ASN A 158 -15.53 5.53 14.53
CA ASN A 158 -15.23 4.85 15.79
C ASN A 158 -13.78 5.07 16.25
N GLY A 159 -13.01 5.87 15.51
CA GLY A 159 -11.59 6.07 15.79
C GLY A 159 -10.73 4.88 15.34
N ASP A 160 -11.27 3.96 14.55
CA ASP A 160 -10.59 2.74 14.13
C ASP A 160 -9.91 2.91 12.77
N PHE A 161 -8.77 2.26 12.59
CA PHE A 161 -8.08 2.13 11.31
C PHE A 161 -7.49 0.73 11.14
N SER A 162 -7.33 0.30 9.88
CA SER A 162 -6.66 -0.94 9.54
C SER A 162 -5.64 -0.75 8.42
N ILE A 163 -4.49 -1.44 8.53
CA ILE A 163 -3.42 -1.42 7.54
C ILE A 163 -2.98 -2.86 7.28
N PRO A 164 -3.25 -3.43 6.09
CA PRO A 164 -2.67 -4.71 5.67
C PRO A 164 -1.14 -4.65 5.71
N TYR A 165 -0.48 -5.69 6.21
CA TYR A 165 0.98 -5.68 6.38
C TYR A 165 1.76 -5.52 5.07
N GLU A 166 1.18 -5.90 3.93
CA GLU A 166 1.74 -5.66 2.61
C GLU A 166 1.97 -4.18 2.33
N LEU A 167 1.12 -3.29 2.87
CA LEU A 167 1.29 -1.84 2.69
C LEU A 167 2.57 -1.33 3.36
N PHE A 168 3.05 -1.99 4.41
CA PHE A 168 4.32 -1.63 5.04
C PHE A 168 5.53 -2.10 4.24
N GLY A 169 5.42 -3.22 3.51
CA GLY A 169 6.49 -3.75 2.66
C GLY A 169 7.61 -4.51 3.38
N PHE A 170 7.37 -5.07 4.58
CA PHE A 170 8.38 -5.70 5.46
C PHE A 170 9.26 -6.81 4.82
N HIS A 171 8.83 -7.42 3.71
CA HIS A 171 9.55 -8.52 3.06
C HIS A 171 9.95 -8.22 1.62
N LEU A 172 9.65 -7.01 1.14
CA LEU A 172 9.96 -6.66 -0.22
C LEU A 172 11.45 -6.34 -0.31
N PRO A 173 12.21 -7.05 -1.16
CA PRO A 173 13.63 -6.76 -1.33
C PRO A 173 13.77 -5.38 -1.97
N MET A 174 14.47 -4.49 -1.29
CA MET A 174 14.89 -3.21 -1.83
C MET A 174 16.31 -3.34 -2.38
N ILE A 175 16.41 -3.39 -3.71
CA ILE A 175 17.70 -3.36 -4.39
C ILE A 175 18.21 -1.93 -4.36
N ARG A 176 19.36 -1.71 -3.72
CA ARG A 176 20.01 -0.39 -3.69
C ARG A 176 21.14 -0.36 -4.69
N THR A 177 21.23 0.73 -5.44
CA THR A 177 22.26 0.95 -6.44
C THR A 177 23.09 2.19 -6.12
N ASN A 178 24.33 2.22 -6.60
CA ASN A 178 25.15 3.44 -6.57
C ASN A 178 24.76 4.40 -7.71
N GLU A 179 25.47 5.52 -7.82
CA GLU A 179 25.23 6.54 -8.86
C GLU A 179 25.45 6.01 -10.28
N GLN A 180 26.23 4.93 -10.43
CA GLN A 180 26.49 4.24 -11.70
C GLN A 180 25.46 3.14 -12.00
N GLY A 181 24.45 2.96 -11.13
CA GLY A 181 23.42 1.93 -11.28
C GLY A 181 23.85 0.52 -10.89
N ALA A 182 25.06 0.33 -10.38
CA ALA A 182 25.52 -0.97 -9.89
C ALA A 182 24.89 -1.29 -8.54
N THR A 183 24.40 -2.52 -8.36
CA THR A 183 23.83 -2.99 -7.09
C THR A 183 24.87 -2.92 -5.99
N ILE A 184 24.55 -2.20 -4.91
CA ILE A 184 25.33 -2.15 -3.68
C ILE A 184 24.97 -3.35 -2.81
N ASP A 185 23.67 -3.53 -2.56
CA ASP A 185 23.13 -4.63 -1.78
C ASP A 185 21.59 -4.75 -1.95
N THR A 186 21.01 -5.70 -1.22
CA THR A 186 19.56 -5.85 -1.06
C THR A 186 19.23 -5.69 0.42
N ALA A 187 18.27 -4.82 0.72
CA ALA A 187 17.82 -4.55 2.09
C ALA A 187 16.31 -4.78 2.23
N PHE A 188 15.83 -4.78 3.47
CA PHE A 188 14.42 -4.99 3.80
C PHE A 188 13.93 -3.91 4.76
N ILE A 189 12.65 -3.58 4.71
CA ILE A 189 12.02 -2.69 5.69
C ILE A 189 11.96 -3.42 7.04
N SER A 190 12.45 -2.78 8.09
CA SER A 190 12.35 -3.31 9.46
C SER A 190 10.89 -3.45 9.88
N THR A 191 10.56 -4.53 10.59
CA THR A 191 9.26 -4.68 11.25
C THR A 191 9.09 -3.75 12.45
N SER A 192 10.16 -3.09 12.89
CA SER A 192 10.12 -1.98 13.85
C SER A 192 9.91 -0.67 13.09
N ILE A 193 8.70 -0.14 13.19
CA ILE A 193 8.26 1.13 12.60
C ILE A 193 7.97 2.16 13.68
N GLU A 194 8.05 3.43 13.34
CA GLU A 194 7.48 4.51 14.14
C GLU A 194 6.16 4.94 13.50
N LEU A 195 5.06 4.86 14.24
CA LEU A 195 3.77 5.41 13.83
C LEU A 195 3.69 6.88 14.21
N LEU A 196 3.11 7.68 13.32
CA LEU A 196 2.83 9.09 13.54
C LEU A 196 1.35 9.34 13.27
N LEU A 197 0.66 9.87 14.27
CA LEU A 197 -0.76 10.19 14.23
C LEU A 197 -0.93 11.70 14.29
N ASN A 198 -1.68 12.25 13.33
CA ASN A 198 -1.88 13.68 13.20
C ASN A 198 -3.36 14.03 13.10
N LYS A 199 -3.77 15.07 13.83
CA LYS A 199 -5.09 15.66 13.71
C LYS A 199 -5.06 17.10 14.20
N PRO A 200 -5.57 18.08 13.42
CA PRO A 200 -5.71 19.45 13.90
C PRO A 200 -6.49 19.52 15.22
N GLY A 201 -5.99 20.30 16.18
CA GLY A 201 -6.54 20.40 17.53
C GLY A 201 -5.98 19.39 18.54
N TYR A 202 -5.11 18.47 18.11
CA TYR A 202 -4.42 17.52 18.98
C TYR A 202 -2.91 17.65 18.85
N ASN A 203 -2.18 17.25 19.90
CA ASN A 203 -0.75 17.06 19.83
C ASN A 203 -0.42 15.89 18.90
N VAL A 204 0.61 16.05 18.07
CA VAL A 204 1.10 14.96 17.22
C VAL A 204 1.58 13.82 18.11
N PHE A 205 1.04 12.63 17.88
CA PHE A 205 1.42 11.44 18.63
C PHE A 205 2.41 10.60 17.83
N THR A 206 3.47 10.13 18.48
CA THR A 206 4.48 9.26 17.86
C THR A 206 4.77 8.06 18.74
N ARG A 207 4.84 6.86 18.17
CA ARG A 207 5.18 5.63 18.92
C ARG A 207 5.89 4.61 18.05
N SER A 208 7.00 4.06 18.54
CA SER A 208 7.65 2.90 17.95
C SER A 208 6.85 1.63 18.24
N VAL A 209 6.65 0.81 17.21
CA VAL A 209 5.93 -0.47 17.27
C VAL A 209 6.71 -1.52 16.49
N THR A 210 6.88 -2.70 17.08
CA THR A 210 7.40 -3.88 16.39
C THR A 210 6.22 -4.76 15.98
N VAL A 211 6.09 -5.01 14.67
CA VAL A 211 5.01 -5.80 14.10
C VAL A 211 5.43 -7.27 14.00
N ASP A 212 4.64 -8.18 14.59
CA ASP A 212 4.72 -9.61 14.30
C ASP A 212 3.90 -9.90 13.05
N ILE A 213 4.58 -10.01 11.92
CA ILE A 213 4.03 -10.23 10.58
C ILE A 213 3.17 -11.50 10.46
N LYS A 214 3.23 -12.41 11.44
CA LYS A 214 2.50 -13.69 11.44
C LYS A 214 1.18 -13.61 12.21
N LYS A 215 0.91 -12.50 12.88
CA LYS A 215 -0.26 -12.32 13.74
C LYS A 215 -0.85 -10.94 13.53
N GLU A 216 -2.14 -10.80 13.74
CA GLU A 216 -2.75 -9.48 13.81
C GLU A 216 -2.19 -8.69 15.00
N THR A 217 -2.04 -7.39 14.80
CA THR A 217 -1.65 -6.46 15.86
C THR A 217 -2.83 -5.57 16.17
N HIS A 218 -3.20 -5.45 17.44
CA HIS A 218 -4.28 -4.59 17.91
C HIS A 218 -3.71 -3.60 18.92
N LEU A 219 -3.80 -2.30 18.65
CA LEU A 219 -3.29 -1.26 19.54
C LEU A 219 -4.28 -0.12 19.75
N THR A 220 -4.34 0.40 20.96
CA THR A 220 -5.03 1.65 21.27
C THR A 220 -4.02 2.78 21.46
N PHE A 221 -4.35 3.94 20.91
CA PHE A 221 -3.57 5.17 20.99
C PHE A 221 -4.41 6.26 21.65
N THR A 222 -3.80 7.03 22.54
CA THR A 222 -4.46 8.16 23.20
C THR A 222 -3.84 9.46 22.70
N MET A 223 -4.63 10.30 22.04
CA MET A 223 -4.22 11.64 21.62
C MET A 223 -4.69 12.68 22.64
N VAL A 224 -3.84 13.67 22.92
CA VAL A 224 -4.12 14.76 23.86
C VAL A 224 -4.43 16.02 23.07
N SER A 225 -5.54 16.68 23.37
CA SER A 225 -5.89 17.97 22.76
C SER A 225 -4.84 19.04 23.06
N GLN A 226 -4.67 20.01 22.16
CA GLN A 226 -3.79 21.17 22.38
C GLN A 226 -4.37 22.16 23.38
#